data_AF-A0A674N7L7-F1
#
_entry.id   AF-A0A674N7L7-F1
#
_cell.length_a   1.000
_cell.length_b   1.000
_cell.length_c   1.000
_cell.angle_alpha   90.00
_cell.angle_beta   90.00
_cell.angle_gamma   90.00
#
_symmetry.space_group_name_H-M   'P 1'
#
loop_
_entity.id
_entity.type
_entity.pdbx_description
1 polymer ?
#
loop_
_entity_poly.entity_id
_entity_poly.type
_entity_poly.pdbx_seq_one_letter_code
_entity_poly.pdbx_strand_id
1 'polypeptide(L)'
;MTVSGFLILTVEPFKLAMLVRPNCIIRSFLKMKIDTSLTMPQLPESLSQTGLQFTLASEEDFDDIMAMSQDIYGGLDYLPTRYSSWLKEANRTVILARKQAKVIALESVCVIDNGETMLVEGLRVAPQERGKGVAGVLLRFCSELVKSKYPNVKVTRLTRDDQLGPKDFQKYRIITKQGILLVRFRAEDLKVCLSNLDGDIQSSLPNTPPVRLDHTAIHRLYLTTDLMQGVLPNSTIIQDWQPFKPLPSNMAILLKKDIDWMVDDLANPTVASLCTHPFRVPIGDEWYYLNIDMFGKDLALVQQQFLGHLQGHTASLKGHVMCQMFLDPPLWKPMAEFCRHILGVELVKEYTEQCVVESDVI
;
A
#
# COMPACT_ATOMS: atom_id res chain seq x y z
N MET A 1 -12.45 -2.67 -59.64
CA MET A 1 -12.40 -1.23 -59.96
C MET A 1 -12.13 -0.50 -58.66
N THR A 2 -10.86 -0.21 -58.36
CA THR A 2 -10.19 1.11 -58.57
C THR A 2 -10.85 2.25 -57.79
N VAL A 3 -10.19 3.13 -57.04
CA VAL A 3 -8.81 3.33 -56.53
C VAL A 3 -8.85 4.71 -55.83
N SER A 4 -8.23 4.86 -54.65
CA SER A 4 -7.43 6.01 -54.16
C SER A 4 -8.08 7.41 -54.00
N GLY A 5 -7.68 8.29 -53.06
CA GLY A 5 -6.50 8.23 -52.22
C GLY A 5 -6.34 9.36 -51.19
N PHE A 6 -5.19 9.22 -50.52
CA PHE A 6 -4.50 10.02 -49.52
C PHE A 6 -4.54 11.55 -49.64
N LEU A 7 -4.46 12.23 -48.49
CA LEU A 7 -3.47 13.30 -48.31
C LEU A 7 -2.92 13.34 -46.87
N ILE A 8 -1.60 13.21 -46.79
CA ILE A 8 -0.71 13.44 -45.64
C ILE A 8 -0.32 14.92 -45.64
N LEU A 9 -0.28 15.58 -44.48
CA LEU A 9 0.52 16.80 -44.28
C LEU A 9 1.26 16.75 -42.93
N THR A 10 2.57 16.57 -43.04
CA THR A 10 3.62 16.74 -42.03
C THR A 10 4.19 18.17 -42.12
N VAL A 11 4.43 18.86 -41.00
CA VAL A 11 5.44 19.95 -40.91
C VAL A 11 5.98 20.07 -39.46
N GLU A 12 7.29 19.87 -39.27
CA GLU A 12 8.10 20.20 -38.06
C GLU A 12 8.71 21.65 -38.16
N PRO A 13 9.76 22.06 -37.41
CA PRO A 13 9.71 22.68 -36.09
C PRO A 13 10.35 24.10 -36.05
N PHE A 14 10.04 24.91 -35.01
CA PHE A 14 10.70 26.20 -34.78
C PHE A 14 11.85 26.13 -33.77
N LYS A 15 13.05 26.51 -34.21
CA LYS A 15 14.21 26.91 -33.40
C LYS A 15 14.21 28.43 -33.25
N LEU A 16 14.54 28.95 -32.06
CA LEU A 16 15.08 30.31 -31.94
C LEU A 16 16.22 30.32 -30.92
N ALA A 17 17.39 30.74 -31.39
CA ALA A 17 18.57 31.05 -30.59
C ALA A 17 18.88 32.53 -30.80
N MET A 18 19.17 33.28 -29.73
CA MET A 18 19.98 34.48 -29.84
C MET A 18 20.71 34.81 -28.52
N LEU A 19 21.96 35.19 -28.71
CA LEU A 19 23.08 35.44 -27.79
C LEU A 19 23.06 36.89 -27.28
N VAL A 20 23.41 37.15 -26.00
CA VAL A 20 24.28 38.29 -25.55
C VAL A 20 24.94 37.91 -24.20
N ARG A 21 26.27 38.11 -24.08
CA ARG A 21 27.16 38.03 -22.88
C ARG A 21 27.67 39.46 -22.51
N PRO A 22 28.62 39.73 -21.56
CA PRO A 22 29.12 39.07 -20.31
C PRO A 22 29.31 40.06 -19.10
N ASN A 23 29.56 39.56 -17.86
CA ASN A 23 30.75 39.91 -17.04
C ASN A 23 30.73 39.42 -15.56
N CYS A 24 31.90 38.86 -15.17
CA CYS A 24 32.60 38.82 -13.87
C CYS A 24 31.86 38.43 -12.56
N ILE A 25 32.32 37.37 -11.87
CA ILE A 25 33.42 37.37 -10.88
C ILE A 25 33.73 35.90 -10.47
N ILE A 26 35.02 35.61 -10.34
CA ILE A 26 35.66 34.34 -9.98
C ILE A 26 35.41 33.99 -8.51
N ARG A 27 35.08 32.73 -8.19
CA ARG A 27 35.56 32.05 -6.97
C ARG A 27 35.55 30.53 -7.13
N SER A 28 36.71 29.96 -6.81
CA SER A 28 37.13 28.57 -6.85
C SER A 28 36.10 27.58 -6.27
N PHE A 29 35.76 26.55 -7.04
CA PHE A 29 35.23 25.30 -6.51
C PHE A 29 36.13 24.14 -6.95
N LEU A 30 36.64 23.41 -5.96
CA LEU A 30 37.32 22.14 -6.16
C LEU A 30 36.46 21.22 -7.02
N LYS A 31 37.05 20.68 -8.09
CA LYS A 31 36.51 19.55 -8.84
C LYS A 31 36.46 18.33 -7.92
N MET A 32 35.30 18.06 -7.34
CA MET A 32 34.98 16.75 -6.80
C MET A 32 34.35 15.95 -7.94
N LYS A 33 35.14 15.04 -8.55
CA LYS A 33 34.61 14.04 -9.48
C LYS A 33 33.66 13.15 -8.68
N ILE A 34 32.36 13.27 -8.93
CA ILE A 34 31.38 12.29 -8.48
C ILE A 34 31.53 11.09 -9.41
N ASP A 35 32.20 10.05 -8.92
CA ASP A 35 32.19 8.74 -9.56
C ASP A 35 30.76 8.21 -9.54
N THR A 36 30.05 8.42 -10.64
CA THR A 36 28.70 7.92 -10.86
C THR A 36 28.81 6.54 -11.48
N SER A 37 29.38 5.59 -10.74
CA SER A 37 29.37 4.17 -11.08
C SER A 37 28.73 3.39 -9.92
N LEU A 38 27.44 3.64 -9.70
CA LEU A 38 26.61 2.69 -8.97
C LEU A 38 26.56 1.42 -9.80
N THR A 39 27.42 0.46 -9.45
CA THR A 39 27.43 -0.87 -10.02
C THR A 39 26.04 -1.46 -9.81
N MET A 40 25.37 -1.87 -10.90
CA MET A 40 24.13 -2.62 -10.80
C MET A 40 24.38 -3.84 -9.90
N PRO A 41 23.51 -4.12 -8.91
CA PRO A 41 23.63 -5.35 -8.12
C PRO A 41 23.63 -6.54 -9.09
N GLN A 42 24.68 -7.36 -9.03
CA GLN A 42 24.68 -8.63 -9.75
C GLN A 42 23.56 -9.49 -9.17
N LEU A 43 22.58 -9.84 -10.02
CA LEU A 43 21.51 -10.77 -9.68
C LEU A 43 22.13 -12.12 -9.31
N PRO A 44 21.68 -12.82 -8.25
CA PRO A 44 22.17 -14.14 -7.90
C PRO A 44 22.15 -15.11 -9.10
N GLU A 45 23.28 -15.75 -9.40
CA GLU A 45 23.43 -16.68 -10.54
C GLU A 45 22.69 -18.03 -10.35
N SER A 46 22.11 -18.28 -9.17
CA SER A 46 21.86 -19.61 -8.60
C SER A 46 20.51 -20.30 -8.94
N LEU A 47 19.62 -19.76 -9.78
CA LEU A 47 18.30 -20.40 -10.04
C LEU A 47 18.10 -20.96 -11.45
N SER A 48 19.20 -21.12 -12.21
CA SER A 48 19.22 -21.57 -13.61
C SER A 48 18.56 -22.94 -13.88
N GLN A 49 18.31 -23.75 -12.84
CA GLN A 49 17.68 -25.08 -12.98
C GLN A 49 16.17 -25.03 -13.29
N THR A 50 15.52 -23.87 -13.17
CA THR A 50 14.05 -23.76 -13.35
C THR A 50 13.62 -23.22 -14.71
N GLY A 51 14.57 -22.85 -15.59
CA GLY A 51 14.27 -22.15 -16.84
C GLY A 51 13.66 -20.76 -16.64
N LEU A 52 13.70 -20.24 -15.41
CA LEU A 52 13.29 -18.91 -15.03
C LEU A 52 14.46 -17.94 -15.10
N GLN A 53 14.20 -16.74 -15.58
CA GLN A 53 15.12 -15.61 -15.55
C GLN A 53 14.52 -14.54 -14.64
N PHE A 54 15.35 -13.87 -13.85
CA PHE A 54 14.90 -12.81 -12.95
C PHE A 54 15.47 -11.47 -13.40
N THR A 55 14.61 -10.46 -13.49
CA THR A 55 14.99 -9.10 -13.90
C THR A 55 14.38 -8.07 -12.95
N LEU A 56 15.00 -6.90 -12.86
CA LEU A 56 14.33 -5.75 -12.24
C LEU A 56 13.19 -5.28 -13.15
N ALA A 57 12.08 -4.87 -12.54
CA ALA A 57 10.97 -4.29 -13.27
C ALA A 57 11.30 -2.86 -13.70
N SER A 58 10.74 -2.46 -14.85
CA SER A 58 10.90 -1.13 -15.45
C SER A 58 9.55 -0.58 -15.89
N GLU A 59 9.49 0.69 -16.29
CA GLU A 59 8.25 1.28 -16.82
C GLU A 59 7.74 0.54 -18.07
N GLU A 60 8.64 -0.03 -18.88
CA GLU A 60 8.30 -0.79 -20.10
C GLU A 60 7.55 -2.10 -19.82
N ASP A 61 7.64 -2.62 -18.59
CA ASP A 61 7.00 -3.87 -18.19
C ASP A 61 5.54 -3.71 -17.77
N PHE A 62 5.04 -2.47 -17.72
CA PHE A 62 3.71 -2.16 -17.16
C PHE A 62 2.60 -2.99 -17.80
N ASP A 63 2.52 -2.99 -19.14
CA ASP A 63 1.45 -3.68 -19.87
C ASP A 63 1.46 -5.20 -19.63
N ASP A 64 2.64 -5.82 -19.63
CA ASP A 64 2.81 -7.25 -19.34
C ASP A 64 2.37 -7.60 -17.91
N ILE A 65 2.71 -6.75 -16.93
CA ILE A 65 2.33 -6.92 -15.52
C ILE A 65 0.81 -6.75 -15.36
N MET A 66 0.21 -5.76 -16.02
CA MET A 66 -1.23 -5.53 -15.95
C MET A 66 -2.00 -6.68 -16.60
N ALA A 67 -1.50 -7.25 -17.71
CA ALA A 67 -2.08 -8.44 -18.34
C ALA A 67 -2.09 -9.66 -17.40
N MET A 68 -1.04 -9.87 -16.59
CA MET A 68 -1.02 -10.91 -15.55
C MET A 68 -1.96 -10.61 -14.37
N SER A 69 -2.32 -9.34 -14.19
CA SER A 69 -3.10 -8.85 -13.06
C SER A 69 -4.58 -8.69 -13.37
N GLN A 70 -5.02 -9.09 -14.56
CA GLN A 70 -6.43 -9.09 -14.95
C GLN A 70 -7.28 -9.89 -13.94
N ASP A 71 -8.40 -9.28 -13.53
CA ASP A 71 -9.39 -9.81 -12.58
C ASP A 71 -8.86 -10.09 -11.16
N ILE A 72 -7.66 -9.63 -10.83
CA ILE A 72 -7.12 -9.77 -9.48
C ILE A 72 -7.99 -9.00 -8.48
N TYR A 73 -8.26 -9.66 -7.35
CA TYR A 73 -9.14 -9.18 -6.28
C TYR A 73 -10.54 -8.78 -6.75
N GLY A 74 -11.05 -9.38 -7.84
CA GLY A 74 -12.33 -9.01 -8.43
C GLY A 74 -12.30 -7.63 -9.09
N GLY A 75 -11.13 -7.23 -9.62
CA GLY A 75 -10.88 -5.96 -10.30
C GLY A 75 -10.56 -4.78 -9.37
N LEU A 76 -10.35 -5.04 -8.08
CA LEU A 76 -9.95 -4.04 -7.08
C LEU A 76 -8.43 -3.86 -7.01
N ASP A 77 -7.72 -4.15 -8.10
CA ASP A 77 -6.26 -4.15 -8.07
C ASP A 77 -5.70 -2.74 -7.87
N TYR A 78 -4.83 -2.61 -6.87
CA TYR A 78 -4.16 -1.36 -6.51
C TYR A 78 -2.86 -1.15 -7.29
N LEU A 79 -2.28 -2.24 -7.84
CA LEU A 79 -0.98 -2.19 -8.49
C LEU A 79 -0.89 -1.18 -9.63
N PRO A 80 -1.89 -1.01 -10.52
CA PRO A 80 -1.85 0.00 -11.57
C PRO A 80 -1.58 1.42 -11.04
N THR A 81 -2.14 1.77 -9.88
CA THR A 81 -1.99 3.09 -9.26
C THR A 81 -0.66 3.23 -8.49
N ARG A 82 -0.05 2.12 -8.05
CA ARG A 82 1.16 2.13 -7.22
C ARG A 82 2.45 1.89 -8.01
N TYR A 83 2.39 1.24 -9.17
CA TYR A 83 3.56 0.73 -9.86
C TYR A 83 4.64 1.80 -10.12
N SER A 84 4.26 2.95 -10.68
CA SER A 84 5.22 4.02 -10.98
C SER A 84 5.85 4.64 -9.73
N SER A 85 5.15 4.65 -8.58
CA SER A 85 5.76 5.13 -7.32
C SER A 85 6.72 4.10 -6.75
N TRP A 86 6.37 2.81 -6.84
CA TRP A 86 7.22 1.72 -6.39
C TRP A 86 8.59 1.72 -7.07
N LEU A 87 8.65 2.00 -8.38
CA LEU A 87 9.93 2.07 -9.11
C LEU A 87 10.86 3.21 -8.64
N LYS A 88 10.32 4.20 -7.91
CA LYS A 88 11.05 5.38 -7.42
C LYS A 88 11.47 5.26 -5.95
N GLU A 89 10.97 4.26 -5.23
CA GLU A 89 11.27 4.05 -3.81
C GLU A 89 12.65 3.42 -3.62
N ALA A 90 13.59 4.16 -3.03
CA ALA A 90 14.98 3.72 -2.90
C ALA A 90 15.19 2.45 -2.06
N ASN A 91 14.27 2.18 -1.11
CA ASN A 91 14.28 0.99 -0.27
C ASN A 91 13.42 -0.15 -0.84
N ARG A 92 12.85 0.03 -2.03
CA ARG A 92 12.04 -0.98 -2.72
C ARG A 92 12.79 -1.55 -3.91
N THR A 93 12.50 -2.80 -4.22
CA THR A 93 12.91 -3.45 -5.47
C THR A 93 11.72 -4.26 -5.97
N VAL A 94 11.39 -4.11 -7.25
CA VAL A 94 10.35 -4.90 -7.91
C VAL A 94 11.04 -5.89 -8.84
N ILE A 95 10.81 -7.19 -8.62
CA ILE A 95 11.46 -8.27 -9.35
C ILE A 95 10.43 -8.98 -10.22
N LEU A 96 10.81 -9.25 -11.46
CA LEU A 96 10.03 -10.03 -12.42
C LEU A 96 10.67 -11.41 -12.58
N ALA A 97 9.83 -12.45 -12.65
CA ALA A 97 10.24 -13.74 -13.19
C ALA A 97 9.79 -13.84 -14.65
N ARG A 98 10.71 -14.26 -15.51
CA ARG A 98 10.50 -14.44 -16.94
C ARG A 98 10.73 -15.88 -17.35
N LYS A 99 9.96 -16.32 -18.34
CA LYS A 99 10.12 -17.61 -19.00
C LYS A 99 9.94 -17.42 -20.50
N GLN A 100 10.95 -17.81 -21.27
CA GLN A 100 11.00 -17.54 -22.72
C GLN A 100 10.75 -16.05 -23.03
N ALA A 101 11.47 -15.17 -22.34
CA ALA A 101 11.38 -13.69 -22.39
C ALA A 101 10.06 -13.06 -21.92
N LYS A 102 8.99 -13.84 -21.71
CA LYS A 102 7.69 -13.31 -21.21
C LYS A 102 7.71 -13.15 -19.70
N VAL A 103 7.12 -12.06 -19.20
CA VAL A 103 6.85 -11.90 -17.76
C VAL A 103 5.80 -12.93 -17.34
N ILE A 104 6.09 -13.67 -16.28
CA ILE A 104 5.17 -14.68 -15.74
C ILE A 104 4.92 -14.56 -14.23
N ALA A 105 5.72 -13.76 -13.52
CA ALA A 105 5.46 -13.42 -12.14
C ALA A 105 6.12 -12.08 -11.76
N LEU A 106 5.60 -11.46 -10.71
CA LEU A 106 6.11 -10.24 -10.09
C LEU A 106 6.11 -10.42 -8.56
N GLU A 107 7.11 -9.86 -7.91
CA GLU A 107 7.15 -9.68 -6.45
C GLU A 107 7.81 -8.33 -6.15
N SER A 108 7.25 -7.55 -5.22
CA SER A 108 7.90 -6.38 -4.68
C SER A 108 8.45 -6.66 -3.29
N VAL A 109 9.68 -6.21 -3.05
CA VAL A 109 10.30 -6.26 -1.72
C VAL A 109 10.72 -4.87 -1.29
N CYS A 110 10.47 -4.56 -0.03
CA CYS A 110 10.80 -3.28 0.60
C CYS A 110 11.60 -3.53 1.87
N VAL A 111 12.77 -2.92 2.00
CA VAL A 111 13.59 -3.05 3.21
C VAL A 111 13.19 -1.97 4.21
N ILE A 112 12.77 -2.43 5.39
CA ILE A 112 12.19 -1.61 6.46
C ILE A 112 12.84 -1.94 7.81
N ASP A 113 12.37 -1.30 8.89
CA ASP A 113 12.85 -1.51 10.25
C ASP A 113 14.36 -1.31 10.41
N ASN A 114 14.88 -0.18 9.94
CA ASN A 114 16.34 0.11 9.93
C ASN A 114 17.18 -0.94 9.17
N GLY A 115 16.61 -1.63 8.19
CA GLY A 115 17.33 -2.64 7.41
C GLY A 115 17.29 -4.04 7.99
N GLU A 116 16.45 -4.30 8.98
CA GLU A 116 16.34 -5.63 9.61
C GLU A 116 15.22 -6.50 9.03
N THR A 117 14.30 -5.92 8.27
CA THR A 117 13.11 -6.62 7.77
C THR A 117 12.95 -6.42 6.26
N MET A 118 12.73 -7.52 5.54
CA MET A 118 12.24 -7.51 4.16
C MET A 118 10.71 -7.63 4.17
N LEU A 119 10.01 -6.54 3.88
CA LEU A 119 8.57 -6.55 3.62
C LEU A 119 8.33 -7.03 2.18
N VAL A 120 7.45 -8.01 2.00
CA VAL A 120 7.09 -8.58 0.70
C VAL A 120 5.65 -8.23 0.37
N GLU A 121 5.41 -7.75 -0.84
CA GLU A 121 4.08 -7.38 -1.31
C GLU A 121 3.93 -7.46 -2.84
N GLY A 122 2.67 -7.55 -3.28
CA GLY A 122 2.35 -7.50 -4.70
C GLY A 122 2.71 -8.78 -5.46
N LEU A 123 2.83 -9.94 -4.79
CA LEU A 123 3.00 -11.21 -5.48
C LEU A 123 1.94 -11.40 -6.57
N ARG A 124 2.40 -11.66 -7.79
CA ARG A 124 1.59 -12.03 -8.94
C ARG A 124 2.22 -13.22 -9.64
N VAL A 125 1.41 -14.18 -10.05
CA VAL A 125 1.82 -15.27 -10.93
C VAL A 125 0.77 -15.42 -12.03
N ALA A 126 1.24 -15.43 -13.27
CA ALA A 126 0.40 -15.62 -14.45
C ALA A 126 -0.47 -16.88 -14.28
N PRO A 127 -1.78 -16.85 -14.61
CA PRO A 127 -2.72 -17.93 -14.35
C PRO A 127 -2.22 -19.32 -14.78
N GLN A 128 -1.62 -19.40 -15.97
CA GLN A 128 -1.08 -20.61 -16.56
C GLN A 128 0.19 -21.16 -15.88
N GLU A 129 0.83 -20.39 -14.99
CA GLU A 129 2.03 -20.81 -14.23
C GLU A 129 1.73 -21.02 -12.73
N ARG A 130 0.49 -20.80 -12.28
CA ARG A 130 0.06 -21.08 -10.90
C ARG A 130 0.11 -22.58 -10.61
N GLY A 131 0.37 -22.93 -9.34
CA GLY A 131 0.51 -24.32 -8.90
C GLY A 131 1.83 -25.01 -9.26
N LYS A 132 2.72 -24.35 -10.01
CA LYS A 132 4.03 -24.90 -10.44
C LYS A 132 5.21 -24.47 -9.58
N GLY A 133 4.96 -23.85 -8.44
CA GLY A 133 6.00 -23.41 -7.49
C GLY A 133 6.71 -22.09 -7.83
N VAL A 134 6.30 -21.37 -8.90
CA VAL A 134 6.96 -20.11 -9.34
C VAL A 134 7.07 -19.08 -8.21
N ALA A 135 6.00 -18.84 -7.45
CA ALA A 135 6.01 -17.91 -6.32
C ALA A 135 7.09 -18.26 -5.28
N GLY A 136 7.25 -19.55 -4.96
CA GLY A 136 8.27 -20.00 -4.01
C GLY A 136 9.69 -19.81 -4.52
N VAL A 137 9.92 -20.02 -5.82
CA VAL A 137 11.23 -19.77 -6.45
C VAL A 137 11.53 -18.27 -6.48
N LEU A 138 10.55 -17.44 -6.87
CA LEU A 138 10.69 -15.99 -6.91
C LEU A 138 10.94 -15.40 -5.51
N LEU A 139 10.22 -15.84 -4.49
CA LEU A 139 10.43 -15.39 -3.11
C LEU A 139 11.85 -15.74 -2.62
N ARG A 140 12.34 -16.96 -2.90
CA ARG A 140 13.73 -17.35 -2.55
C ARG A 140 14.75 -16.44 -3.25
N PHE A 141 14.55 -16.17 -4.53
CA PHE A 141 15.40 -15.23 -5.27
C PHE A 141 15.42 -13.85 -4.61
N CYS A 142 14.25 -13.34 -4.25
CA CYS A 142 14.13 -12.04 -3.59
C CYS A 142 14.85 -12.02 -2.25
N SER A 143 14.71 -13.09 -1.43
CA SER A 143 15.43 -13.24 -0.18
C SER A 143 16.95 -13.22 -0.38
N GLU A 144 17.48 -13.99 -1.34
CA GLU A 144 18.92 -14.04 -1.64
C GLU A 144 19.46 -12.68 -2.12
N LEU A 145 18.72 -12.02 -3.02
CA LEU A 145 19.07 -10.68 -3.53
C LEU A 145 19.09 -9.65 -2.40
N VAL A 146 18.05 -9.63 -1.56
CA VAL A 146 17.95 -8.68 -0.44
C VAL A 146 19.01 -8.98 0.60
N LYS A 147 19.27 -10.24 0.94
CA LYS A 147 20.30 -10.62 1.91
C LYS A 147 21.70 -10.25 1.45
N SER A 148 21.98 -10.37 0.15
CA SER A 148 23.24 -9.93 -0.47
C SER A 148 23.42 -8.41 -0.37
N LYS A 149 22.37 -7.64 -0.68
CA LYS A 149 22.41 -6.17 -0.66
C LYS A 149 22.32 -5.57 0.76
N TYR A 150 21.63 -6.25 1.67
CA TYR A 150 21.35 -5.83 3.04
C TYR A 150 21.61 -7.00 4.02
N PRO A 151 22.87 -7.28 4.37
CA PRO A 151 23.23 -8.43 5.21
C PRO A 151 22.56 -8.46 6.59
N ASN A 152 22.16 -7.28 7.10
CA ASN A 152 21.49 -7.11 8.38
C ASN A 152 20.01 -7.51 8.38
N VAL A 153 19.41 -7.78 7.22
CA VAL A 153 18.03 -8.27 7.16
C VAL A 153 17.95 -9.63 7.84
N LYS A 154 17.06 -9.75 8.83
CA LYS A 154 16.87 -10.94 9.66
C LYS A 154 15.61 -11.69 9.29
N VAL A 155 14.56 -10.95 8.91
CA VAL A 155 13.21 -11.51 8.80
C VAL A 155 12.53 -11.05 7.51
N THR A 156 11.70 -11.92 6.94
CA THR A 156 10.73 -11.59 5.90
C THR A 156 9.38 -11.36 6.57
N ARG A 157 8.71 -10.26 6.24
CA ARG A 157 7.36 -9.94 6.73
C ARG A 157 6.40 -9.81 5.56
N LEU A 158 5.17 -10.29 5.72
CA LEU A 158 4.10 -10.07 4.77
C LEU A 158 2.73 -10.09 5.46
N THR A 159 1.72 -9.57 4.78
CA THR A 159 0.31 -9.70 5.15
C THR A 159 -0.37 -10.74 4.26
N ARG A 160 -1.32 -11.46 4.85
CA ARG A 160 -2.10 -12.52 4.20
C ARG A 160 -3.56 -12.42 4.62
N ASP A 161 -4.48 -12.77 3.73
CA ASP A 161 -5.92 -12.86 4.00
C ASP A 161 -6.52 -14.24 3.75
N ASP A 162 -5.68 -15.20 3.38
CA ASP A 162 -6.05 -16.60 3.21
C ASP A 162 -5.97 -17.37 4.54
N GLN A 163 -6.69 -18.49 4.61
CA GLN A 163 -6.66 -19.35 5.79
C GLN A 163 -5.28 -20.02 5.94
N LEU A 164 -4.54 -19.63 6.98
CA LEU A 164 -3.25 -20.23 7.31
C LEU A 164 -3.43 -21.67 7.81
N GLY A 165 -2.70 -22.61 7.20
CA GLY A 165 -2.71 -24.03 7.56
C GLY A 165 -1.51 -24.45 8.41
N PRO A 166 -1.46 -25.73 8.84
CA PRO A 166 -0.37 -26.25 9.68
C PRO A 166 1.04 -26.03 9.09
N LYS A 167 1.19 -26.12 7.77
CA LYS A 167 2.48 -25.87 7.08
C LYS A 167 2.88 -24.40 7.14
N ASP A 168 1.92 -23.48 7.11
CA ASP A 168 2.20 -22.05 7.25
C ASP A 168 2.73 -21.74 8.64
N PHE A 169 2.15 -22.34 9.69
CA PHE A 169 2.62 -22.15 11.07
C PHE A 169 3.99 -22.78 11.35
N GLN A 170 4.45 -23.72 10.54
CA GLN A 170 5.83 -24.22 10.60
C GLN A 170 6.82 -23.22 10.01
N LYS A 171 6.40 -22.41 9.04
CA LYS A 171 7.24 -21.44 8.33
C LYS A 171 7.19 -20.06 8.98
N TYR A 172 6.00 -19.67 9.45
CA TYR A 172 5.68 -18.30 9.81
C TYR A 172 5.27 -18.19 11.28
N ARG A 173 5.78 -17.17 11.96
CA ARG A 173 5.22 -16.66 13.22
C ARG A 173 4.17 -15.59 12.92
N ILE A 174 3.05 -15.63 13.64
CA ILE A 174 2.03 -14.58 13.58
C ILE A 174 2.46 -13.42 14.47
N ILE A 175 2.44 -12.22 13.92
CA ILE A 175 2.71 -10.97 14.64
C ILE A 175 1.41 -10.41 15.21
N THR A 176 0.38 -10.32 14.39
CA THR A 176 -0.96 -9.89 14.79
C THR A 176 -2.01 -10.25 13.73
N LYS A 177 -3.28 -10.05 14.06
CA LYS A 177 -4.44 -10.20 13.19
C LYS A 177 -5.34 -8.97 13.26
N GLN A 178 -6.03 -8.67 12.16
CA GLN A 178 -7.10 -7.68 12.08
C GLN A 178 -8.30 -8.29 11.35
N GLY A 179 -9.52 -7.97 11.79
CA GLY A 179 -10.73 -8.23 11.02
C GLY A 179 -10.79 -7.30 9.81
N ILE A 180 -11.21 -7.82 8.66
CA ILE A 180 -11.40 -7.07 7.42
C ILE A 180 -12.89 -6.87 7.20
N LEU A 181 -13.33 -5.61 7.20
CA LEU A 181 -14.70 -5.23 6.86
C LEU A 181 -14.69 -4.50 5.52
N LEU A 182 -15.38 -5.06 4.52
CA LEU A 182 -15.49 -4.49 3.19
C LEU A 182 -16.92 -4.04 2.93
N VAL A 183 -17.12 -2.75 2.74
CA VAL A 183 -18.41 -2.15 2.39
C VAL A 183 -18.35 -1.44 1.05
N ARG A 184 -19.49 -1.38 0.37
CA ARG A 184 -19.67 -0.56 -0.83
C ARG A 184 -20.86 0.37 -0.69
N PHE A 185 -20.71 1.55 -1.26
CA PHE A 185 -21.77 2.56 -1.28
C PHE A 185 -21.54 3.54 -2.43
N ARG A 186 -22.55 4.36 -2.70
CA ARG A 186 -22.43 5.53 -3.56
C ARG A 186 -22.10 6.75 -2.71
N ALA A 187 -21.11 7.53 -3.11
CA ALA A 187 -20.61 8.67 -2.32
C ALA A 187 -21.71 9.72 -2.06
N GLU A 188 -22.55 9.96 -3.05
CA GLU A 188 -23.67 10.90 -2.97
C GLU A 188 -24.72 10.45 -1.95
N ASP A 189 -25.07 9.16 -1.93
CA ASP A 189 -26.08 8.61 -1.02
C ASP A 189 -25.56 8.59 0.42
N LEU A 190 -24.29 8.21 0.59
CA LEU A 190 -23.63 8.26 1.89
C LEU A 190 -23.58 9.69 2.43
N LYS A 191 -23.30 10.69 1.59
CA LYS A 191 -23.29 12.10 2.02
C LYS A 191 -24.63 12.55 2.59
N VAL A 192 -25.74 12.14 1.97
CA VAL A 192 -27.09 12.42 2.48
C VAL A 192 -27.31 11.70 3.81
N CYS A 193 -26.93 10.42 3.90
CA CYS A 193 -27.02 9.65 5.13
C CYS A 193 -26.25 10.31 6.28
N LEU A 194 -24.98 10.68 6.06
CA LEU A 194 -24.11 11.33 7.05
C LEU A 194 -24.66 12.70 7.51
N SER A 195 -25.34 13.43 6.63
CA SER A 195 -25.96 14.72 6.97
C SER A 195 -27.23 14.57 7.80
N ASN A 196 -27.88 13.40 7.74
CA ASN A 196 -29.13 13.08 8.41
C ASN A 196 -28.96 12.11 9.58
N LEU A 197 -27.71 11.86 10.02
CA LEU A 197 -27.48 11.02 11.19
C LEU A 197 -28.23 11.62 12.39
N ASP A 198 -29.17 10.84 12.92
CA ASP A 198 -30.10 11.29 13.96
C ASP A 198 -29.36 11.67 15.25
N GLY A 199 -29.95 12.61 16.00
CA GLY A 199 -29.45 13.06 17.29
C GLY A 199 -29.28 11.92 18.29
N ASP A 200 -30.11 10.87 18.20
CA ASP A 200 -29.99 9.68 19.07
C ASP A 200 -28.69 8.91 18.82
N ILE A 201 -28.29 8.71 17.55
CA ILE A 201 -26.99 8.09 17.21
C ILE A 201 -25.85 9.00 17.65
N GLN A 202 -26.00 10.29 17.41
CA GLN A 202 -25.00 11.29 17.79
C GLN A 202 -24.84 11.38 19.32
N SER A 203 -25.90 11.10 20.09
CA SER A 203 -25.87 11.01 21.55
C SER A 203 -25.20 9.73 22.08
N SER A 204 -25.20 8.66 21.28
CA SER A 204 -24.52 7.40 21.61
C SER A 204 -23.02 7.42 21.29
N LEU A 205 -22.59 8.34 20.43
CA LEU A 205 -21.20 8.56 20.11
C LEU A 205 -20.52 9.46 21.15
N PRO A 206 -19.20 9.36 21.30
CA PRO A 206 -18.45 10.27 22.16
C PRO A 206 -18.64 11.73 21.70
N ASN A 207 -18.80 12.64 22.66
CA ASN A 207 -19.02 14.07 22.37
C ASN A 207 -17.79 14.77 21.79
N THR A 208 -16.59 14.24 22.01
CA THR A 208 -15.33 14.83 21.55
C THR A 208 -14.98 14.26 20.19
N PRO A 209 -14.88 15.07 19.11
CA PRO A 209 -14.57 14.57 17.78
C PRO A 209 -13.12 14.03 17.70
N PRO A 210 -12.84 13.13 16.74
CA PRO A 210 -11.47 12.66 16.48
C PRO A 210 -10.53 13.83 16.17
N VAL A 211 -9.31 13.74 16.66
CA VAL A 211 -8.27 14.74 16.42
C VAL A 211 -7.42 14.32 15.23
N ARG A 212 -7.47 15.09 14.15
CA ARG A 212 -6.57 14.96 13.01
C ARG A 212 -5.16 15.40 13.39
N LEU A 213 -4.17 14.55 13.11
CA LEU A 213 -2.80 14.78 13.50
C LEU A 213 -2.02 15.54 12.43
N ASP A 214 -1.20 16.49 12.86
CA ASP A 214 -0.13 17.06 12.05
C ASP A 214 1.17 16.24 12.19
N HIS A 215 2.20 16.60 11.41
CA HIS A 215 3.50 15.92 11.47
C HIS A 215 4.14 15.94 12.87
N THR A 216 3.94 17.02 13.63
CA THR A 216 4.51 17.17 14.98
C THR A 216 3.85 16.21 15.96
N ALA A 217 2.52 16.12 15.93
CA ALA A 217 1.74 15.21 16.75
C ALA A 217 2.00 13.75 16.38
N ILE A 218 2.09 13.43 15.08
CA ILE A 218 2.49 12.09 14.61
C ILE A 218 3.86 11.71 15.18
N HIS A 219 4.86 12.57 15.01
CA HIS A 219 6.20 12.31 15.54
C HIS A 219 6.17 12.12 17.07
N ARG A 220 5.43 12.98 17.78
CA ARG A 220 5.33 12.90 19.24
C ARG A 220 4.75 11.54 19.68
N LEU A 221 3.56 11.22 19.18
CA LEU A 221 2.79 10.05 19.60
C LEU A 221 3.42 8.72 19.18
N TYR A 222 3.95 8.64 17.96
CA TYR A 222 4.43 7.38 17.40
C TYR A 222 5.92 7.13 17.60
N LEU A 223 6.74 8.14 17.91
CA LEU A 223 8.20 7.96 18.02
C LEU A 223 8.79 8.35 19.36
N THR A 224 8.19 9.30 20.09
CA THR A 224 8.82 9.88 21.29
C THR A 224 8.14 9.48 22.59
N THR A 225 6.90 9.00 22.53
CA THR A 225 6.16 8.51 23.69
C THR A 225 5.83 7.03 23.52
N ASP A 226 5.42 6.42 24.62
CA ASP A 226 4.92 5.05 24.75
C ASP A 226 3.38 4.96 24.66
N LEU A 227 2.71 6.08 24.42
CA LEU A 227 1.24 6.19 24.40
C LEU A 227 0.60 5.25 23.37
N MET A 228 1.25 5.03 22.23
CA MET A 228 0.72 4.15 21.17
C MET A 228 0.96 2.66 21.44
N GLN A 229 1.73 2.28 22.48
CA GLN A 229 2.03 0.87 22.77
C GLN A 229 0.77 0.06 23.15
N GLY A 230 -0.19 0.69 23.82
CA GLY A 230 -1.47 0.07 24.18
C GLY A 230 -2.52 0.09 23.07
N VAL A 231 -2.30 0.91 22.03
CA VAL A 231 -3.23 1.09 20.90
C VAL A 231 -2.83 0.22 19.72
N LEU A 232 -1.53 0.18 19.38
CA LEU A 232 -1.02 -0.56 18.24
C LEU A 232 -0.88 -2.06 18.56
N PRO A 233 -1.45 -2.96 17.74
CA PRO A 233 -1.34 -4.38 17.96
C PRO A 233 0.10 -4.84 17.79
N ASN A 234 0.67 -5.43 18.83
CA ASN A 234 2.08 -5.85 18.89
C ASN A 234 3.06 -4.75 18.44
N SER A 235 2.78 -3.50 18.84
CA SER A 235 3.58 -2.32 18.46
C SER A 235 3.84 -2.22 16.95
N THR A 236 2.84 -2.56 16.14
CA THR A 236 2.92 -2.57 14.68
C THR A 236 1.91 -1.59 14.09
N ILE A 237 2.40 -0.65 13.27
CA ILE A 237 1.58 0.22 12.43
C ILE A 237 1.31 -0.56 11.14
N ILE A 238 0.08 -0.98 10.93
CA ILE A 238 -0.34 -1.62 9.68
C ILE A 238 -1.06 -0.55 8.87
N GLN A 239 -0.54 -0.25 7.69
CA GLN A 239 -1.16 0.76 6.82
C GLN A 239 -1.25 0.23 5.40
N ASP A 240 -2.47 0.13 4.86
CA ASP A 240 -2.75 -0.36 3.51
C ASP A 240 -1.99 -1.67 3.21
N TRP A 241 -2.19 -2.68 4.07
CA TRP A 241 -1.53 -3.99 4.04
C TRP A 241 -0.03 -4.01 4.37
N GLN A 242 0.57 -2.88 4.73
CA GLN A 242 1.99 -2.79 5.00
C GLN A 242 2.29 -2.63 6.50
N PRO A 243 2.89 -3.64 7.16
CA PRO A 243 3.21 -3.64 8.58
C PRO A 243 4.60 -3.05 8.89
N PHE A 244 4.64 -1.97 9.66
CA PHE A 244 5.83 -1.24 10.07
C PHE A 244 5.97 -1.20 11.60
N LYS A 245 7.21 -1.27 12.10
CA LYS A 245 7.50 -0.84 13.48
C LYS A 245 7.45 0.69 13.58
N PRO A 246 7.06 1.26 14.73
CA PRO A 246 7.12 2.70 15.00
C PRO A 246 8.59 3.15 15.17
N LEU A 247 9.31 3.26 14.05
CA LEU A 247 10.72 3.63 13.98
C LEU A 247 10.90 4.84 13.06
N PRO A 248 11.88 5.73 13.31
CA PRO A 248 12.10 6.90 12.47
C PRO A 248 12.25 6.57 10.97
N SER A 249 12.96 5.48 10.64
CA SER A 249 13.15 5.04 9.25
C SER A 249 11.84 4.65 8.56
N ASN A 250 10.93 3.98 9.28
CA ASN A 250 9.62 3.61 8.75
C ASN A 250 8.67 4.79 8.68
N MET A 251 8.72 5.69 9.68
CA MET A 251 7.92 6.91 9.65
C MET A 251 8.31 7.80 8.47
N ALA A 252 9.59 7.82 8.06
CA ALA A 252 10.01 8.51 6.84
C ALA A 252 9.39 7.91 5.55
N ILE A 253 8.96 6.64 5.55
CA ILE A 253 8.21 6.03 4.46
C ILE A 253 6.74 6.42 4.57
N LEU A 254 6.14 6.25 5.76
CA LEU A 254 4.73 6.53 5.99
C LEU A 254 4.37 7.99 5.76
N LEU A 255 5.21 8.94 6.19
CA LEU A 255 4.99 10.38 6.01
C LEU A 255 5.13 10.87 4.56
N LYS A 256 5.68 10.06 3.65
CA LYS A 256 5.69 10.36 2.20
C LYS A 256 4.40 9.94 1.52
N LYS A 257 3.61 9.08 2.15
CA LYS A 257 2.31 8.67 1.65
C LYS A 257 1.28 9.71 2.03
N ASP A 258 0.29 9.84 1.17
CA ASP A 258 -0.85 10.71 1.40
C ASP A 258 -1.87 10.01 2.32
N ILE A 259 -1.60 10.01 3.62
CA ILE A 259 -2.39 9.36 4.67
C ILE A 259 -2.95 10.41 5.61
N ASP A 260 -4.23 10.27 5.95
CA ASP A 260 -4.85 11.01 7.04
C ASP A 260 -4.76 10.23 8.36
N TRP A 261 -4.31 10.90 9.42
CA TRP A 261 -4.05 10.29 10.72
C TRP A 261 -4.98 10.90 11.76
N MET A 262 -5.67 10.07 12.52
CA MET A 262 -6.56 10.51 13.59
C MET A 262 -6.35 9.71 14.88
N VAL A 263 -6.62 10.37 16.02
CA VAL A 263 -6.71 9.74 17.35
C VAL A 263 -7.95 10.26 18.07
N ASP A 264 -8.40 9.54 19.08
CA ASP A 264 -9.48 10.01 19.97
C ASP A 264 -9.02 11.13 20.90
N ASP A 265 -7.81 11.02 21.46
CA ASP A 265 -7.25 11.98 22.40
C ASP A 265 -5.73 12.16 22.20
N LEU A 266 -5.24 13.40 22.32
CA LEU A 266 -3.82 13.73 22.09
C LEU A 266 -2.90 13.43 23.28
N ALA A 267 -3.46 13.32 24.48
CA ALA A 267 -2.72 13.11 25.72
C ALA A 267 -2.68 11.64 26.12
N ASN A 268 -3.79 10.91 25.91
CA ASN A 268 -3.94 9.50 26.22
C ASN A 268 -4.81 8.78 25.18
N PRO A 269 -4.29 8.58 23.95
CA PRO A 269 -5.05 7.91 22.89
C PRO A 269 -5.40 6.49 23.28
N THR A 270 -6.64 6.08 23.01
CA THR A 270 -7.11 4.70 23.14
C THR A 270 -7.53 4.10 21.80
N VAL A 271 -7.81 4.96 20.82
CA VAL A 271 -8.14 4.60 19.45
C VAL A 271 -7.37 5.50 18.49
N ALA A 272 -6.79 4.91 17.45
CA ALA A 272 -6.15 5.63 16.37
C ALA A 272 -6.59 5.06 15.02
N SER A 273 -6.51 5.87 13.98
CA SER A 273 -6.85 5.42 12.64
C SER A 273 -6.03 6.10 11.57
N LEU A 274 -5.74 5.36 10.50
CA LEU A 274 -4.96 5.79 9.35
C LEU A 274 -5.80 5.54 8.10
N CYS A 275 -6.01 6.58 7.30
CA CYS A 275 -6.87 6.50 6.11
C CYS A 275 -6.09 6.92 4.86
N THR A 276 -6.14 6.10 3.81
CA THR A 276 -5.61 6.50 2.50
C THR A 276 -6.49 7.55 1.85
N HIS A 277 -5.95 8.46 1.05
CA HIS A 277 -6.80 9.21 0.13
C HIS A 277 -7.43 8.29 -0.94
N PRO A 278 -8.70 8.50 -1.32
CA PRO A 278 -9.39 7.66 -2.28
C PRO A 278 -8.64 7.60 -3.63
N PHE A 279 -8.51 6.39 -4.18
CA PHE A 279 -7.88 6.18 -5.48
C PHE A 279 -8.77 5.37 -6.43
N ARG A 280 -8.53 5.48 -7.74
CA ARG A 280 -9.34 4.80 -8.77
C ARG A 280 -8.98 3.32 -8.86
N VAL A 281 -9.98 2.47 -9.10
CA VAL A 281 -9.80 1.01 -9.34
C VAL A 281 -10.40 0.57 -10.66
N PRO A 282 -9.89 -0.51 -11.30
CA PRO A 282 -10.24 -0.86 -12.67
C PRO A 282 -11.59 -1.60 -12.85
N ILE A 283 -12.40 -1.80 -11.80
CA ILE A 283 -13.73 -2.42 -11.92
C ILE A 283 -14.77 -1.63 -12.72
N GLY A 284 -14.51 -0.34 -13.00
CA GLY A 284 -15.37 0.47 -13.83
C GLY A 284 -15.11 1.96 -13.68
N ASP A 285 -15.79 2.75 -14.50
CA ASP A 285 -15.76 4.20 -14.39
C ASP A 285 -16.37 4.64 -13.05
N GLU A 286 -15.83 5.71 -12.45
CA GLU A 286 -16.37 6.28 -11.20
C GLU A 286 -16.31 5.34 -9.98
N TRP A 287 -15.42 4.35 -10.00
CA TRP A 287 -15.09 3.55 -8.82
C TRP A 287 -13.83 4.05 -8.11
N TYR A 288 -13.95 4.17 -6.79
CA TYR A 288 -12.90 4.54 -5.87
C TYR A 288 -12.68 3.45 -4.83
N TYR A 289 -11.45 3.36 -4.33
CA TYR A 289 -11.08 2.53 -3.22
C TYR A 289 -10.59 3.40 -2.07
N LEU A 290 -11.04 3.07 -0.87
CA LEU A 290 -10.69 3.75 0.38
C LEU A 290 -10.26 2.69 1.39
N ASN A 291 -9.08 2.85 1.97
CA ASN A 291 -8.56 1.96 3.00
C ASN A 291 -8.45 2.70 4.34
N ILE A 292 -8.98 2.11 5.40
CA ILE A 292 -8.94 2.65 6.76
C ILE A 292 -8.42 1.59 7.73
N ASP A 293 -7.24 1.82 8.27
CA ASP A 293 -6.63 0.97 9.29
C ASP A 293 -6.98 1.52 10.68
N MET A 294 -7.79 0.78 11.46
CA MET A 294 -8.23 1.14 12.80
C MET A 294 -7.43 0.38 13.87
N PHE A 295 -7.08 1.10 14.92
CA PHE A 295 -6.37 0.59 16.10
C PHE A 295 -7.13 0.96 17.37
N GLY A 296 -7.14 0.06 18.34
CA GLY A 296 -7.93 0.18 19.55
C GLY A 296 -9.15 -0.73 19.56
N LYS A 297 -9.85 -0.75 20.71
CA LYS A 297 -10.89 -1.75 21.02
C LYS A 297 -12.23 -1.15 21.43
N ASP A 298 -12.29 0.18 21.56
CA ASP A 298 -13.53 0.86 21.91
C ASP A 298 -14.40 1.05 20.66
N LEU A 299 -15.55 0.40 20.64
CA LEU A 299 -16.45 0.41 19.48
C LEU A 299 -16.95 1.82 19.16
N ALA A 300 -17.31 2.61 20.18
CA ALA A 300 -17.93 3.91 19.97
C ALA A 300 -16.90 4.91 19.39
N LEU A 301 -15.67 4.85 19.89
CA LEU A 301 -14.55 5.62 19.33
C LEU A 301 -14.17 5.15 17.92
N VAL A 302 -14.15 3.84 17.65
CA VAL A 302 -13.90 3.32 16.29
C VAL A 302 -14.98 3.76 15.30
N GLN A 303 -16.26 3.73 15.70
CA GLN A 303 -17.35 4.26 14.88
C GLN A 303 -17.16 5.75 14.59
N GLN A 304 -16.77 6.53 15.60
CA GLN A 304 -16.52 7.95 15.44
C GLN A 304 -15.36 8.26 14.48
N GLN A 305 -14.24 7.52 14.60
CA GLN A 305 -13.10 7.60 13.68
C GLN A 305 -13.52 7.28 12.24
N PHE A 306 -14.34 6.24 12.07
CA PHE A 306 -14.84 5.86 10.76
C PHE A 306 -15.68 6.96 10.12
N LEU A 307 -16.63 7.51 10.87
CA LEU A 307 -17.48 8.61 10.40
C LEU A 307 -16.64 9.84 10.02
N GLY A 308 -15.63 10.19 10.82
CA GLY A 308 -14.71 11.29 10.53
C GLY A 308 -13.99 11.10 9.19
N HIS A 309 -13.48 9.89 8.93
CA HIS A 309 -12.84 9.56 7.65
C HIS A 309 -13.82 9.58 6.47
N LEU A 310 -15.02 8.99 6.62
CA LEU A 310 -16.02 9.02 5.56
C LEU A 310 -16.40 10.47 5.20
N GLN A 311 -16.68 11.32 6.20
CA GLN A 311 -16.99 12.72 5.99
C GLN A 311 -15.85 13.46 5.28
N GLY A 312 -14.60 13.23 5.70
CA GLY A 312 -13.43 13.91 5.14
C GLY A 312 -13.08 13.46 3.71
N HIS A 313 -13.16 12.15 3.44
CA HIS A 313 -12.61 11.55 2.21
C HIS A 313 -13.65 11.30 1.13
N THR A 314 -14.95 11.27 1.44
CA THR A 314 -16.00 11.02 0.43
C THR A 314 -16.81 12.25 0.06
N ALA A 315 -16.67 13.38 0.75
CA ALA A 315 -17.54 14.55 0.57
C ALA A 315 -17.52 15.17 -0.85
N SER A 316 -16.41 15.03 -1.57
CA SER A 316 -16.19 15.56 -2.93
C SER A 316 -16.26 14.48 -4.02
N LEU A 317 -16.37 13.20 -3.65
CA LEU A 317 -16.43 12.10 -4.60
C LEU A 317 -17.80 12.03 -5.28
N LYS A 318 -17.81 11.48 -6.50
CA LYS A 318 -19.01 11.14 -7.26
C LYS A 318 -18.85 9.72 -7.79
N GLY A 319 -19.83 8.85 -7.55
CA GLY A 319 -19.79 7.46 -7.96
C GLY A 319 -19.65 6.49 -6.80
N HIS A 320 -19.09 5.31 -7.09
CA HIS A 320 -19.06 4.19 -6.17
C HIS A 320 -17.75 4.13 -5.40
N VAL A 321 -17.85 3.80 -4.11
CA VAL A 321 -16.69 3.64 -3.23
C VAL A 321 -16.69 2.23 -2.67
N MET A 322 -15.56 1.55 -2.82
CA MET A 322 -15.20 0.35 -2.09
C MET A 322 -14.38 0.78 -0.87
N CYS A 323 -14.94 0.67 0.32
CA CYS A 323 -14.26 1.03 1.56
C CYS A 323 -13.88 -0.22 2.35
N GLN A 324 -12.58 -0.43 2.52
CA GLN A 324 -12.02 -1.50 3.31
C GLN A 324 -11.55 -0.96 4.65
N MET A 325 -11.99 -1.59 5.73
CA MET A 325 -11.56 -1.29 7.08
C MET A 325 -10.85 -2.48 7.70
N PHE A 326 -9.74 -2.22 8.38
CA PHE A 326 -9.04 -3.16 9.24
C PHE A 326 -9.27 -2.77 10.69
N LEU A 327 -9.67 -3.71 11.54
CA LEU A 327 -10.01 -3.42 12.94
C LEU A 327 -9.74 -4.61 13.85
N ASP A 328 -9.82 -4.42 15.17
CA ASP A 328 -9.73 -5.53 16.14
C ASP A 328 -10.80 -6.59 15.81
N PRO A 329 -10.46 -7.88 15.66
CA PRO A 329 -11.39 -8.92 15.25
C PRO A 329 -12.75 -8.96 15.99
N PRO A 330 -12.82 -8.79 17.33
CA PRO A 330 -14.09 -8.75 18.06
C PRO A 330 -15.02 -7.60 17.67
N LEU A 331 -14.47 -6.50 17.13
CA LEU A 331 -15.25 -5.35 16.70
C LEU A 331 -15.90 -5.54 15.33
N TRP A 332 -15.53 -6.57 14.56
CA TRP A 332 -16.01 -6.73 13.19
C TRP A 332 -17.54 -6.82 13.11
N LYS A 333 -18.15 -7.69 13.93
CA LYS A 333 -19.60 -7.90 13.90
C LYS A 333 -20.40 -6.63 14.26
N PRO A 334 -20.14 -5.98 15.42
CA PRO A 334 -20.86 -4.76 15.74
C PRO A 334 -20.60 -3.63 14.73
N MET A 335 -19.40 -3.57 14.13
CA MET A 335 -19.10 -2.60 13.08
C MET A 335 -19.84 -2.89 11.76
N ALA A 336 -19.97 -4.17 11.38
CA ALA A 336 -20.75 -4.58 10.22
C ALA A 336 -22.25 -4.27 10.41
N GLU A 337 -22.77 -4.48 11.62
CA GLU A 337 -24.14 -4.11 12.00
C GLU A 337 -24.35 -2.58 11.93
N PHE A 338 -23.40 -1.80 12.44
CA PHE A 338 -23.40 -0.34 12.32
C PHE A 338 -23.43 0.11 10.85
N CYS A 339 -22.54 -0.42 10.01
CA CYS A 339 -22.52 -0.10 8.58
C CYS A 339 -23.86 -0.42 7.89
N ARG A 340 -24.44 -1.60 8.15
CA ARG A 340 -25.65 -2.04 7.47
C ARG A 340 -26.90 -1.32 7.95
N HIS A 341 -27.05 -1.15 9.27
CA HIS A 341 -28.29 -0.70 9.88
C HIS A 341 -28.32 0.81 10.13
N ILE A 342 -27.15 1.43 10.36
CA ILE A 342 -27.05 2.88 10.61
C ILE A 342 -26.69 3.62 9.34
N LEU A 343 -25.65 3.18 8.63
CA LEU A 343 -25.20 3.86 7.40
C LEU A 343 -25.95 3.39 6.14
N GLY A 344 -26.70 2.29 6.22
CA GLY A 344 -27.39 1.72 5.07
C GLY A 344 -26.46 1.28 3.95
N VAL A 345 -25.18 1.03 4.24
CA VAL A 345 -24.19 0.63 3.23
C VAL A 345 -24.14 -0.89 3.09
N GLU A 346 -23.75 -1.35 1.91
CA GLU A 346 -23.76 -2.77 1.60
C GLU A 346 -22.47 -3.45 2.03
N LEU A 347 -22.58 -4.59 2.73
CA LEU A 347 -21.46 -5.48 3.00
C LEU A 347 -21.13 -6.29 1.75
N VAL A 348 -19.88 -6.27 1.34
CA VAL A 348 -19.41 -6.97 0.13
C VAL A 348 -19.03 -8.41 0.44
N LYS A 349 -18.55 -8.68 1.66
CA LYS A 349 -18.10 -9.99 2.11
C LYS A 349 -18.45 -10.20 3.58
N GLU A 350 -18.61 -11.48 3.95
CA GLU A 350 -18.61 -11.92 5.33
C GLU A 350 -17.23 -11.76 5.98
N TYR A 351 -17.14 -12.07 7.26
CA TYR A 351 -15.92 -11.94 8.05
C TYR A 351 -14.71 -12.62 7.41
N THR A 352 -13.65 -11.83 7.20
CA THR A 352 -12.31 -12.31 6.85
C THR A 352 -11.27 -11.64 7.75
N GLU A 353 -10.07 -12.22 7.83
CA GLU A 353 -8.97 -11.70 8.65
C GLU A 353 -7.78 -11.35 7.78
N GLN A 354 -7.05 -10.29 8.17
CA GLN A 354 -5.68 -10.07 7.76
C GLN A 354 -4.76 -10.62 8.85
N CYS A 355 -3.77 -11.43 8.45
CA CYS A 355 -2.70 -11.91 9.31
C CYS A 355 -1.39 -11.26 8.90
N VAL A 356 -0.71 -10.60 9.86
CA VAL A 356 0.68 -10.20 9.70
C VAL A 356 1.56 -11.34 10.14
N VAL A 357 2.43 -11.80 9.23
CA VAL A 357 3.31 -12.94 9.49
C VAL A 357 4.77 -12.61 9.20
N GLU A 358 5.66 -13.29 9.92
CA GLU A 358 7.10 -13.23 9.68
C GLU A 358 7.73 -14.61 9.58
N SER A 359 8.81 -14.73 8.82
CA SER A 359 9.72 -15.87 8.84
C SER A 359 11.16 -15.38 8.84
N ASP A 360 12.09 -16.16 9.36
CA ASP A 360 13.51 -15.79 9.29
C ASP A 360 14.00 -15.86 7.83
N VAL A 361 14.89 -14.94 7.45
CA VAL A 361 15.56 -14.98 6.15
C VAL A 361 16.70 -15.98 6.24
N ILE A 362 16.69 -16.95 5.32
CA ILE A 362 17.73 -17.97 5.17
C ILE A 362 18.95 -17.37 4.47
#